data_AF-A0A2X3E9C1-F1
#
_entry.id   AF-A0A2X3E9C1-F1
#
_cell.length_a   1.000
_cell.length_b   1.000
_cell.length_c   1.000
_cell.angle_alpha   90.00
_cell.angle_beta   90.00
_cell.angle_gamma   90.00
#
_symmetry.space_group_name_H-M   'P 1'
#
loop_
_entity.id
_entity.type
_entity.pdbx_description
1 polymer ?
#
loop_
_entity_poly.entity_id
_entity_poly.type
_entity_poly.pdbx_seq_one_letter_code
_entity_poly.pdbx_strand_id
1 'polypeptide(L)'
;MQALLNSGDEMLVPAPDYPLWTAAVSLSSGKAVHYLCDESSDWFPDLDDIRAKITPRTRGIVIINPNNPTGAVYSKELLQEIVEIARQHNLIIFADEIYDKILYDEAQHHSIAALAPDLLTVTFNGLSKTYRVAGFRQGWMVLNGPKKHAKGYIEGLEMLASMRLCANVPAQHAIQTALGGYQSISEFIIPRRTPV
;
A
#
# COMPACT_ATOMS: atom_id res chain seq x y z
N MET A 1 5.23 -7.96 -6.51
CA MET A 1 6.70 -8.00 -6.59
C MET A 1 7.21 -8.99 -7.62
N GLN A 2 6.79 -10.26 -7.63
CA GLN A 2 7.28 -11.28 -8.58
C GLN A 2 7.17 -10.91 -10.08
N ALA A 3 6.10 -10.22 -10.50
CA ALA A 3 5.94 -9.79 -11.89
C ALA A 3 6.77 -8.55 -12.27
N LEU A 4 7.47 -7.92 -11.31
CA LEU A 4 8.20 -6.66 -11.53
C LEU A 4 9.71 -6.82 -11.44
N LEU A 5 10.20 -7.46 -10.37
CA LEU A 5 11.60 -7.38 -9.97
C LEU A 5 12.46 -8.46 -10.64
N ASN A 6 13.65 -8.05 -11.05
CA ASN A 6 14.75 -8.91 -11.48
C ASN A 6 15.91 -8.84 -10.47
N SER A 7 16.89 -9.73 -10.65
CA SER A 7 18.13 -9.69 -9.87
C SER A 7 18.83 -8.34 -9.98
N GLY A 8 19.04 -7.68 -8.84
CA GLY A 8 19.68 -6.37 -8.74
C GLY A 8 18.70 -5.19 -8.70
N ASP A 9 17.42 -5.39 -9.00
CA ASP A 9 16.40 -4.35 -8.82
C ASP A 9 16.23 -4.01 -7.34
N GLU A 10 15.96 -2.74 -7.05
CA GLU A 10 15.76 -2.22 -5.70
C GLU A 10 14.32 -1.74 -5.51
N MET A 11 13.76 -1.98 -4.33
CA MET A 11 12.48 -1.43 -3.89
C MET A 11 12.67 -0.66 -2.60
N LEU A 12 12.18 0.58 -2.57
CA LEU A 12 12.11 1.35 -1.34
C LEU A 12 10.99 0.81 -0.45
N VAL A 13 11.30 0.51 0.82
CA VAL A 13 10.37 -0.06 1.82
C VAL A 13 10.51 0.75 3.12
N PRO A 14 9.43 1.09 3.85
CA PRO A 14 9.55 1.84 5.10
C PRO A 14 10.31 1.06 6.17
N ALA A 15 10.90 1.75 7.13
CA ALA A 15 11.43 1.17 8.36
C ALA A 15 10.94 2.00 9.56
N PRO A 16 10.18 1.40 10.50
CA PRO A 16 9.78 -0.01 10.55
C PRO A 16 8.81 -0.41 9.43
N ASP A 17 8.82 -1.70 9.05
CA ASP A 17 8.00 -2.23 7.96
C ASP A 17 6.89 -3.18 8.44
N TYR A 18 5.95 -3.49 7.54
CA TYR A 18 5.21 -4.75 7.63
C TYR A 18 6.09 -5.84 6.97
N PRO A 19 6.60 -6.83 7.73
CA PRO A 19 7.71 -7.69 7.27
C PRO A 19 7.50 -8.45 5.96
N LEU A 20 6.23 -8.64 5.56
CA LEU A 20 5.89 -9.26 4.29
C LEU A 20 6.44 -8.48 3.09
N TRP A 21 6.52 -7.15 3.16
CA TRP A 21 7.03 -6.34 2.05
C TRP A 21 8.52 -6.61 1.80
N THR A 22 9.35 -6.57 2.84
CA THR A 22 10.77 -6.94 2.74
C THR A 22 10.93 -8.37 2.22
N ALA A 23 10.20 -9.33 2.81
CA ALA A 23 10.27 -10.72 2.38
C ALA A 23 9.83 -10.93 0.92
N ALA A 24 8.76 -10.25 0.46
CA ALA A 24 8.25 -10.37 -0.90
C ALA A 24 9.20 -9.76 -1.94
N VAL A 25 9.89 -8.68 -1.59
CA VAL A 25 10.95 -8.10 -2.44
C VAL A 25 12.10 -9.09 -2.60
N SER A 26 12.63 -9.62 -1.49
CA SER A 26 13.72 -10.61 -1.53
C SER A 26 13.33 -11.91 -2.24
N LEU A 27 12.12 -12.42 -2.01
CA LEU A 27 11.59 -13.60 -2.70
C LEU A 27 11.48 -13.39 -4.22
N SER A 28 11.33 -12.15 -4.66
CA SER A 28 11.25 -11.77 -6.07
C SER A 28 12.62 -11.37 -6.65
N SER A 29 13.73 -11.81 -6.03
CA SER A 29 15.12 -11.51 -6.41
C SER A 29 15.54 -10.04 -6.31
N GLY A 30 14.70 -9.17 -5.73
CA GLY A 30 15.02 -7.77 -5.51
C GLY A 30 15.68 -7.51 -4.16
N LYS A 31 16.25 -6.31 -4.01
CA LYS A 31 16.78 -5.79 -2.74
C LYS A 31 15.80 -4.80 -2.12
N ALA A 32 15.34 -5.08 -0.91
CA ALA A 32 14.64 -4.10 -0.10
C ALA A 32 15.64 -3.04 0.37
N VAL A 33 15.40 -1.79 0.02
CA VAL A 33 16.17 -0.62 0.48
C VAL A 33 15.27 0.11 1.47
N HIS A 34 15.61 0.00 2.76
CA HIS A 34 14.78 0.57 3.81
C HIS A 34 14.99 2.07 3.94
N TYR A 35 13.94 2.87 3.75
CA TYR A 35 13.92 4.29 4.13
C TYR A 35 13.38 4.46 5.55
N LEU A 36 13.88 5.43 6.29
CA LEU A 36 13.50 5.65 7.68
C LEU A 36 12.15 6.37 7.79
N CYS A 37 11.36 5.97 8.77
CA CYS A 37 10.25 6.75 9.31
C CYS A 37 10.70 7.40 10.62
N ASP A 38 10.45 8.69 10.77
CA ASP A 38 10.90 9.48 11.92
C ASP A 38 9.89 9.42 13.07
N GLU A 39 10.23 8.71 14.14
CA GLU A 39 9.44 8.62 15.37
C GLU A 39 9.13 9.99 15.99
N SER A 40 10.05 10.96 15.87
CA SER A 40 9.87 12.31 16.42
C SER A 40 8.92 13.19 15.60
N SER A 41 8.62 12.78 14.37
CA SER A 41 7.68 13.41 13.45
C SER A 41 6.49 12.49 13.17
N ASP A 42 5.89 11.93 14.22
CA ASP A 42 4.69 11.07 14.16
C ASP A 42 4.84 9.85 13.23
N TRP A 43 6.06 9.30 13.16
CA TRP A 43 6.44 8.18 12.28
C TRP A 43 6.25 8.47 10.78
N PHE A 44 6.31 9.73 10.38
CA PHE A 44 6.27 10.11 8.98
C PHE A 44 7.54 9.67 8.25
N PRO A 45 7.44 9.21 6.98
CA PRO A 45 8.61 8.92 6.17
C PRO A 45 9.57 10.11 6.06
N ASP A 46 10.86 9.88 6.29
CA ASP A 46 11.90 10.87 6.05
C ASP A 46 12.14 11.01 4.54
N LEU A 47 11.70 12.14 3.98
CA LEU A 47 11.79 12.43 2.55
C LEU A 47 13.23 12.58 2.06
N ASP A 48 14.13 13.07 2.90
CA ASP A 48 15.54 13.25 2.53
C ASP A 48 16.28 11.92 2.54
N ASP A 49 15.98 11.05 3.49
CA ASP A 49 16.48 9.67 3.52
C ASP A 49 15.95 8.85 2.32
N ILE A 50 14.68 9.03 1.93
CA ILE A 50 14.13 8.46 0.69
C ILE A 50 14.96 8.91 -0.51
N ARG A 51 15.16 10.23 -0.70
CA ARG A 51 15.90 10.78 -1.84
C ARG A 51 17.34 10.26 -1.88
N ALA A 52 18.01 10.21 -0.73
CA ALA A 52 19.40 9.76 -0.63
C ALA A 52 19.59 8.28 -0.97
N LYS A 53 18.54 7.45 -0.85
CA LYS A 53 18.58 6.00 -1.08
C LYS A 53 18.13 5.58 -2.48
N ILE A 54 17.63 6.50 -3.30
CA ILE A 54 17.27 6.21 -4.69
C ILE A 54 18.54 5.98 -5.51
N THR A 55 18.53 4.90 -6.31
CA THR A 55 19.57 4.58 -7.28
C THR A 55 18.96 4.35 -8.67
N PRO A 56 19.77 4.25 -9.75
CA PRO A 56 19.26 3.86 -11.06
C PRO A 56 18.57 2.49 -11.12
N ARG A 57 18.69 1.67 -10.07
CA ARG A 57 18.05 0.34 -9.95
C ARG A 57 16.75 0.38 -9.15
N THR A 58 16.38 1.52 -8.57
CA THR A 58 15.14 1.65 -7.80
C THR A 58 13.94 1.59 -8.74
N ARG A 59 13.04 0.64 -8.52
CA ARG A 59 11.88 0.38 -9.40
C ARG A 59 10.57 0.94 -8.87
N GLY A 60 10.52 1.21 -7.58
CA GLY A 60 9.32 1.68 -6.91
C GLY A 60 9.54 1.96 -5.44
N ILE A 61 8.48 2.47 -4.83
CA ILE A 61 8.40 2.75 -3.40
C ILE A 61 7.13 2.11 -2.83
N VAL A 62 7.28 1.40 -1.71
CA VAL A 62 6.18 0.89 -0.90
C VAL A 62 5.80 1.96 0.11
N ILE A 63 4.51 2.28 0.18
CA ILE A 63 3.89 3.18 1.16
C ILE A 63 2.85 2.36 1.92
N ILE A 64 2.94 2.31 3.24
CA ILE A 64 1.97 1.64 4.11
C ILE A 64 1.25 2.74 4.89
N ASN A 65 -0.01 3.03 4.52
CA ASN A 65 -0.78 4.12 5.09
C ASN A 65 -2.29 3.79 5.14
N PRO A 66 -2.92 3.76 6.32
CA PRO A 66 -2.34 3.89 7.66
C PRO A 66 -1.29 2.81 7.97
N ASN A 67 -0.26 3.19 8.73
CA ASN A 67 0.94 2.38 8.90
C ASN A 67 0.76 1.25 9.92
N ASN A 68 1.31 0.09 9.60
CA ASN A 68 1.61 -1.00 10.54
C ASN A 68 3.13 -1.22 10.51
N PRO A 69 3.85 -1.09 11.65
CA PRO A 69 3.34 -1.18 13.02
C PRO A 69 3.06 0.15 13.74
N THR A 70 3.33 1.30 13.14
CA THR A 70 3.39 2.57 13.91
C THR A 70 2.03 3.19 14.20
N GLY A 71 0.99 2.87 13.41
CA GLY A 71 -0.33 3.49 13.51
C GLY A 71 -0.43 4.88 12.88
N ALA A 72 0.65 5.38 12.25
CA ALA A 72 0.66 6.70 11.62
C ALA A 72 -0.35 6.79 10.47
N VAL A 73 -0.96 7.98 10.33
CA VAL A 73 -1.82 8.35 9.20
C VAL A 73 -1.17 9.55 8.52
N TYR A 74 -0.69 9.35 7.29
CA TYR A 74 0.10 10.36 6.60
C TYR A 74 -0.74 11.54 6.13
N SER A 75 -0.21 12.75 6.30
CA SER A 75 -0.81 13.98 5.80
C SER A 75 -0.85 13.98 4.26
N LYS A 76 -1.81 14.73 3.70
CA LYS A 76 -1.92 14.89 2.25
C LYS A 76 -0.67 15.52 1.65
N GLU A 77 -0.09 16.48 2.35
CA GLU A 77 1.10 17.24 1.94
C GLU A 77 2.32 16.32 1.83
N LEU A 78 2.53 15.44 2.82
CA LEU A 78 3.61 14.45 2.77
C LEU A 78 3.40 13.47 1.61
N LEU A 79 2.17 13.00 1.40
CA LEU A 79 1.87 12.10 0.28
C LEU A 79 2.13 12.79 -1.07
N GLN A 80 1.85 14.08 -1.21
CA GLN A 80 2.17 14.85 -2.41
C GLN A 80 3.68 14.96 -2.65
N GLU A 81 4.48 15.17 -1.61
CA GLU A 81 5.95 15.16 -1.72
C GLU A 81 6.48 13.80 -2.18
N ILE A 82 5.93 12.70 -1.66
CA ILE A 82 6.27 11.34 -2.12
C ILE A 82 5.90 11.14 -3.59
N VAL A 83 4.75 11.67 -4.03
CA VAL A 83 4.35 11.64 -5.44
C VAL A 83 5.35 12.42 -6.31
N GLU A 84 5.81 13.59 -5.87
CA GLU A 84 6.84 14.34 -6.61
C GLU A 84 8.16 13.56 -6.73
N ILE A 85 8.61 12.94 -5.64
CA ILE A 85 9.81 12.08 -5.66
C ILE A 85 9.60 10.93 -6.65
N ALA A 86 8.47 10.22 -6.56
CA ALA A 86 8.18 9.11 -7.46
C ALA A 86 8.13 9.56 -8.93
N ARG A 87 7.56 10.73 -9.22
CA ARG A 87 7.50 11.31 -10.56
C ARG A 87 8.89 11.62 -11.11
N GLN A 88 9.72 12.34 -10.34
CA GLN A 88 11.05 12.76 -10.76
C GLN A 88 11.98 11.57 -11.05
N HIS A 89 11.79 10.46 -10.33
CA HIS A 89 12.62 9.27 -10.43
C HIS A 89 11.96 8.11 -11.19
N ASN A 90 10.79 8.34 -11.82
CA ASN A 90 10.06 7.34 -12.59
C ASN A 90 9.78 6.04 -11.80
N LEU A 91 9.34 6.19 -10.55
CA LEU A 91 9.06 5.09 -9.62
C LEU A 91 7.58 4.69 -9.65
N ILE A 92 7.31 3.39 -9.55
CA ILE A 92 5.95 2.88 -9.29
C ILE A 92 5.64 3.01 -7.79
N ILE A 93 4.47 3.54 -7.45
CA ILE A 93 4.01 3.63 -6.05
C ILE A 93 3.18 2.39 -5.72
N PHE A 94 3.58 1.64 -4.70
CA PHE A 94 2.83 0.52 -4.12
C PHE A 94 2.21 0.98 -2.79
N ALA A 95 0.90 1.20 -2.77
CA ALA A 95 0.19 1.73 -1.60
C ALA A 95 -0.57 0.62 -0.87
N ASP A 96 -0.09 0.20 0.29
CA ASP A 96 -0.81 -0.71 1.20
C ASP A 96 -1.75 0.12 2.08
N GLU A 97 -3.03 0.14 1.70
CA GLU A 97 -4.08 0.94 2.33
C GLU A 97 -5.11 0.04 3.06
N ILE A 98 -4.68 -1.14 3.54
CA ILE A 98 -5.59 -2.11 4.18
C ILE A 98 -6.27 -1.62 5.47
N TYR A 99 -5.77 -0.51 6.03
CA TYR A 99 -6.31 0.15 7.22
C TYR A 99 -7.05 1.46 6.93
N ASP A 100 -7.36 1.78 5.66
CA ASP A 100 -7.93 3.07 5.21
C ASP A 100 -9.19 3.54 5.96
N LYS A 101 -9.94 2.62 6.60
CA LYS A 101 -11.15 2.93 7.37
C LYS A 101 -11.00 2.75 8.88
N ILE A 102 -9.81 2.35 9.34
CA ILE A 102 -9.51 2.22 10.78
C ILE A 102 -8.77 3.48 11.20
N LEU A 103 -9.52 4.56 11.34
CA LEU A 103 -9.03 5.89 11.67
C LEU A 103 -9.66 6.32 12.99
N TYR A 104 -8.87 6.94 13.86
CA TYR A 104 -9.33 7.42 15.16
C TYR A 104 -9.37 8.94 15.16
N ASP A 105 -10.21 9.50 16.04
CA ASP A 105 -10.37 10.94 16.22
C ASP A 105 -10.64 11.67 14.88
N GLU A 106 -9.85 12.70 14.57
CA GLU A 106 -9.98 13.52 13.36
C GLU A 106 -9.05 13.05 12.22
N ALA A 107 -8.45 11.86 12.33
CA ALA A 107 -7.53 11.35 11.32
C ALA A 107 -8.25 11.13 9.98
N GLN A 108 -7.65 11.64 8.90
CA GLN A 108 -8.18 11.52 7.54
C GLN A 108 -7.22 10.71 6.67
N HIS A 109 -7.74 9.66 6.05
CA HIS A 109 -6.99 8.91 5.05
C HIS A 109 -7.07 9.61 3.69
N HIS A 110 -5.93 9.67 3.01
CA HIS A 110 -5.83 10.12 1.63
C HIS A 110 -5.19 9.01 0.80
N SER A 111 -5.92 8.48 -0.18
CA SER A 111 -5.34 7.51 -1.10
C SER A 111 -4.35 8.19 -2.03
N ILE A 112 -3.10 7.74 -2.02
CA ILE A 112 -2.01 8.36 -2.80
C ILE A 112 -2.24 8.19 -4.31
N ALA A 113 -2.98 7.15 -4.72
CA ALA A 113 -3.36 6.94 -6.12
C ALA A 113 -4.17 8.10 -6.71
N ALA A 114 -5.00 8.77 -5.90
CA ALA A 114 -5.77 9.94 -6.32
C ALA A 114 -4.91 11.21 -6.44
N LEU A 115 -3.77 11.25 -5.75
CA LEU A 115 -2.82 12.36 -5.77
C LEU A 115 -1.79 12.22 -6.90
N ALA A 116 -1.68 11.03 -7.51
CA ALA A 116 -0.75 10.71 -8.59
C ALA A 116 -1.47 10.24 -9.87
N PRO A 117 -2.42 11.00 -10.44
CA PRO A 117 -3.22 10.56 -11.59
C PRO A 117 -2.38 10.31 -12.86
N ASP A 118 -1.18 10.86 -12.92
CA ASP A 118 -0.22 10.77 -14.02
C ASP A 118 0.83 9.66 -13.83
N LEU A 119 0.89 9.00 -12.67
CA LEU A 119 1.79 7.89 -12.39
C LEU A 119 1.07 6.55 -12.36
N LEU A 120 1.78 5.48 -12.70
CA LEU A 120 1.30 4.13 -12.40
C LEU A 120 1.41 3.88 -10.89
N THR A 121 0.26 3.68 -10.24
CA THR A 121 0.20 3.26 -8.84
C THR A 121 -0.49 1.92 -8.70
N VAL A 122 -0.14 1.18 -7.65
CA VAL A 122 -0.73 -0.10 -7.29
C VAL A 122 -1.22 -0.02 -5.85
N THR A 123 -2.53 0.09 -5.65
CA THR A 123 -3.13 0.18 -4.31
C THR A 123 -3.65 -1.18 -3.86
N PHE A 124 -3.33 -1.60 -2.64
CA PHE A 124 -3.77 -2.84 -2.00
C PHE A 124 -4.76 -2.54 -0.88
N ASN A 125 -5.85 -3.31 -0.83
CA ASN A 125 -6.80 -3.27 0.27
C ASN A 125 -7.53 -4.63 0.38
N GLY A 126 -8.40 -4.81 1.36
CA GLY A 126 -9.15 -6.06 1.52
C GLY A 126 -10.08 -6.09 2.71
N LEU A 127 -10.69 -7.25 2.92
CA LEU A 127 -11.69 -7.45 3.97
C LEU A 127 -11.08 -7.80 5.34
N SER A 128 -9.78 -8.08 5.39
CA SER A 128 -9.18 -8.75 6.54
C SER A 128 -9.21 -7.92 7.82
N LYS A 129 -9.01 -6.59 7.72
CA LYS A 129 -8.86 -5.70 8.88
C LYS A 129 -10.17 -4.97 9.16
N THR A 130 -10.54 -4.04 8.28
CA THR A 130 -11.76 -3.23 8.37
C THR A 130 -13.04 -4.05 8.60
N TYR A 131 -13.15 -5.21 7.95
CA TYR A 131 -14.34 -6.04 7.99
C TYR A 131 -14.18 -7.29 8.87
N ARG A 132 -13.07 -7.41 9.63
CA ARG A 132 -12.83 -8.43 10.66
C ARG A 132 -13.00 -9.89 10.20
N VAL A 133 -12.77 -10.16 8.91
CA VAL A 133 -12.90 -11.49 8.30
C VAL A 133 -11.57 -11.97 7.72
N ALA A 134 -10.47 -11.79 8.47
CA ALA A 134 -9.12 -12.15 8.02
C ALA A 134 -9.01 -13.60 7.51
N GLY A 135 -9.74 -14.54 8.13
CA GLY A 135 -9.78 -15.96 7.74
C GLY A 135 -10.41 -16.23 6.36
N PHE A 136 -11.21 -15.31 5.82
CA PHE A 136 -11.82 -15.46 4.49
C PHE A 136 -10.82 -15.22 3.34
N ARG A 137 -9.66 -14.63 3.65
CA ARG A 137 -8.57 -14.38 2.69
C ARG A 137 -9.03 -13.59 1.46
N GLN A 138 -9.78 -12.50 1.69
CA GLN A 138 -10.25 -11.61 0.63
C GLN A 138 -9.47 -10.29 0.63
N GLY A 139 -8.87 -9.98 -0.51
CA GLY A 139 -8.13 -8.76 -0.78
C GLY A 139 -7.98 -8.53 -2.27
N TRP A 140 -7.61 -7.33 -2.65
CA TRP A 140 -7.50 -6.89 -4.03
C TRP A 140 -6.34 -5.92 -4.20
N MET A 141 -5.91 -5.75 -5.45
CA MET A 141 -5.01 -4.69 -5.88
C MET A 141 -5.61 -3.94 -7.05
N VAL A 142 -5.43 -2.63 -7.11
CA VAL A 142 -5.96 -1.75 -8.16
C VAL A 142 -4.82 -1.00 -8.82
N LEU A 143 -4.73 -1.10 -10.16
CA LEU A 143 -3.76 -0.34 -10.97
C LEU A 143 -4.38 0.97 -11.46
N ASN A 144 -3.89 2.10 -10.94
CA ASN A 144 -4.36 3.44 -11.30
C ASN A 144 -3.35 4.19 -12.19
N GLY A 145 -3.81 5.23 -12.88
CA GLY A 145 -2.98 6.06 -13.77
C GLY A 145 -2.68 5.45 -15.16
N PRO A 146 -1.73 6.03 -15.91
CA PRO A 146 -1.38 5.59 -17.26
C PRO A 146 -0.81 4.17 -17.27
N LYS A 147 -1.43 3.26 -18.02
CA LYS A 147 -1.07 1.84 -18.04
C LYS A 147 -0.41 1.36 -19.32
N LYS A 148 -0.49 2.14 -20.41
CA LYS A 148 0.00 1.74 -21.74
C LYS A 148 1.48 1.37 -21.74
N HIS A 149 2.32 2.11 -21.00
CA HIS A 149 3.76 1.87 -20.90
C HIS A 149 4.11 0.64 -20.05
N ALA A 150 3.18 0.15 -19.23
CA ALA A 150 3.37 -0.97 -18.32
C ALA A 150 2.66 -2.26 -18.78
N LYS A 151 2.33 -2.37 -20.08
CA LYS A 151 1.62 -3.52 -20.64
C LYS A 151 2.26 -4.87 -20.28
N GLY A 152 3.58 -5.00 -20.44
CA GLY A 152 4.28 -6.25 -20.10
C GLY A 152 4.22 -6.60 -18.61
N TYR A 153 4.24 -5.60 -17.72
CA TYR A 153 4.04 -5.81 -16.28
C TYR A 153 2.62 -6.32 -15.99
N ILE A 154 1.61 -5.75 -16.64
CA ILE A 154 0.21 -6.16 -16.49
C ILE A 154 0.00 -7.60 -16.97
N GLU A 155 0.55 -7.96 -18.13
CA GLU A 155 0.52 -9.34 -18.65
C GLU A 155 1.19 -10.31 -17.66
N GLY A 156 2.30 -9.90 -17.03
CA GLY A 156 2.93 -10.69 -15.97
C GLY A 156 2.04 -10.91 -14.74
N LEU A 157 1.28 -9.89 -14.32
CA LEU A 157 0.29 -10.02 -13.24
C LEU A 157 -0.86 -10.97 -13.63
N GLU A 158 -1.39 -10.84 -14.84
CA GLU A 158 -2.45 -11.70 -15.37
C GLU A 158 -1.99 -13.16 -15.50
N MET A 159 -0.74 -13.38 -15.91
CA MET A 159 -0.11 -14.69 -15.97
C MET A 159 -0.06 -15.34 -14.58
N LEU A 160 0.47 -14.63 -13.57
CA LEU A 160 0.53 -15.14 -12.19
C LEU A 160 -0.86 -15.38 -11.58
N ALA A 161 -1.85 -14.55 -11.93
CA ALA A 161 -3.24 -14.77 -11.51
C ALA A 161 -3.84 -16.03 -12.16
N SER A 162 -3.56 -16.26 -13.44
CA SER A 162 -4.03 -17.44 -14.19
C SER A 162 -3.40 -18.74 -13.70
N MET A 163 -2.12 -18.72 -13.32
CA MET A 163 -1.41 -19.92 -12.82
C MET A 163 -2.05 -20.53 -11.57
N ARG A 164 -2.69 -19.72 -10.73
CA ARG A 164 -3.42 -20.20 -9.53
C ARG A 164 -4.92 -20.37 -9.76
N LEU A 165 -5.38 -20.28 -11.01
CA LEU A 165 -6.78 -20.30 -11.46
C LEU A 165 -7.61 -19.12 -10.95
N CYS A 166 -7.88 -19.06 -9.64
CA CYS A 166 -8.65 -17.97 -9.02
C CYS A 166 -8.42 -17.91 -7.51
N ALA A 167 -8.84 -16.81 -6.87
CA ALA A 167 -8.97 -16.76 -5.41
C ALA A 167 -10.22 -17.54 -4.94
N ASN A 168 -10.34 -17.81 -3.65
CA ASN A 168 -11.51 -18.54 -3.12
C ASN A 168 -12.81 -17.78 -3.47
N VAL A 169 -13.73 -18.46 -4.18
CA VAL A 169 -14.90 -17.83 -4.80
C VAL A 169 -16.00 -17.47 -3.79
N PRO A 170 -16.37 -18.33 -2.82
CA PRO A 170 -17.51 -18.04 -1.95
C PRO A 170 -17.40 -16.70 -1.21
N ALA A 171 -16.22 -16.35 -0.70
CA ALA A 171 -16.06 -15.11 0.05
C ALA A 171 -15.89 -13.86 -0.84
N GLN A 172 -15.72 -13.99 -2.16
CA GLN A 172 -15.74 -12.82 -3.05
C GLN A 172 -17.11 -12.14 -3.04
N HIS A 173 -18.20 -12.90 -2.84
CA HIS A 173 -19.55 -12.33 -2.72
C HIS A 173 -19.71 -11.40 -1.50
N ALA A 174 -18.86 -11.54 -0.47
CA ALA A 174 -18.89 -10.64 0.68
C ALA A 174 -18.40 -9.23 0.35
N ILE A 175 -17.63 -9.05 -0.74
CA ILE A 175 -17.01 -7.76 -1.09
C ILE A 175 -18.07 -6.70 -1.40
N GLN A 176 -19.08 -7.05 -2.20
CA GLN A 176 -20.14 -6.09 -2.57
C GLN A 176 -20.88 -5.57 -1.34
N THR A 177 -21.25 -6.48 -0.42
CA THR A 177 -21.93 -6.11 0.83
C THR A 177 -21.02 -5.33 1.77
N ALA A 178 -19.74 -5.67 1.83
CA ALA A 178 -18.78 -4.96 2.67
C ALA A 178 -18.56 -3.51 2.21
N LEU A 179 -18.37 -3.29 0.91
CA LEU A 179 -18.10 -1.96 0.36
C LEU A 179 -19.37 -1.10 0.22
N GLY A 180 -20.53 -1.72 0.08
CA GLY A 180 -21.82 -1.03 0.00
C GLY A 180 -22.47 -0.81 1.38
N GLY A 181 -23.51 0.01 1.40
CA GLY A 181 -24.39 0.15 2.56
C GLY A 181 -23.69 0.62 3.84
N TYR A 182 -24.14 0.09 4.98
CA TYR A 182 -23.74 0.52 6.30
C TYR A 182 -22.31 0.09 6.68
N GLN A 183 -21.47 1.04 7.10
CA GLN A 183 -20.08 0.80 7.49
C GLN A 183 -19.96 0.61 9.01
N SER A 184 -20.14 -0.64 9.47
CA SER A 184 -20.09 -0.99 10.90
C SER A 184 -18.77 -0.66 11.61
N ILE A 185 -17.66 -0.53 10.87
CA ILE A 185 -16.36 -0.15 11.46
C ILE A 185 -16.43 1.18 12.22
N SER A 186 -17.30 2.10 11.78
CA SER A 186 -17.49 3.43 12.37
C SER A 186 -17.90 3.38 13.85
N GLU A 187 -18.59 2.31 14.27
CA GLU A 187 -18.98 2.12 15.67
C GLU A 187 -17.81 1.68 16.57
N PHE A 188 -16.78 1.06 15.99
CA PHE A 188 -15.66 0.44 16.72
C PHE A 188 -14.43 1.35 16.82
N ILE A 189 -14.42 2.45 16.07
CA ILE A 189 -13.31 3.42 16.02
C ILE A 189 -13.58 4.69 16.83
N ILE A 190 -14.69 4.74 17.56
CA ILE A 190 -15.01 5.80 18.52
C ILE A 190 -14.58 5.34 19.92
N PRO A 191 -13.88 6.17 20.71
CA PRO A 191 -13.59 5.84 22.10
C PRO A 191 -14.90 5.55 22.85
N ARG A 192 -15.03 4.36 23.45
CA ARG A 192 -16.15 4.09 24.36
C ARG A 192 -16.02 5.05 25.54
N ARG A 193 -16.91 6.05 25.63
CA ARG A 193 -17.08 6.81 26.87
C ARG A 193 -17.45 5.81 27.95
N THR A 194 -16.55 5.56 28.89
CA THR A 194 -16.91 4.93 30.16
C THR A 194 -17.99 5.83 30.78
N PRO A 195 -19.18 5.32 31.13
CA PRO A 195 -20.12 6.13 31.89
C PRO A 195 -19.42 6.52 33.20
N VAL A 196 -19.30 7.83 33.43
CA VAL A 196 -18.89 8.40 34.72
C VAL A 196 -20.06 8.27 35.69
#